data_AF-A0A9E1J3X0-F1
#
_entry.id   AF-A0A9E1J3X0-F1
#
_cell.length_a   1.000
_cell.length_b   1.000
_cell.length_c   1.000
_cell.angle_alpha   90.00
_cell.angle_beta   90.00
_cell.angle_gamma   90.00
#
_symmetry.space_group_name_H-M   'P 1'
#
loop_
_entity.id
_entity.type
_entity.pdbx_description
1 polymer ?
#
loop_
_entity_poly.entity_id
_entity_poly.type
_entity_poly.pdbx_seq_one_letter_code
_entity_poly.pdbx_strand_id
1 'polypeptide(L)'
;TGAPWLYQGTSRGVEPIDGQIAALDLPVLFYNGEHDLPDFIAAADHLETLLPKARRAVIADAGGFPAWEFPEPVNALVADFLTANC
;
A
#
# COMPACT_ATOMS: atom_id res chain seq x y z
N THR A 1 24.99 -5.20 -1.55
CA THR A 1 24.32 -6.25 -0.77
C THR A 1 23.48 -5.56 0.29
N GLY A 2 22.18 -5.82 0.38
CA GLY A 2 21.29 -5.19 1.38
C GLY A 2 21.54 -5.65 2.83
N ALA A 3 22.68 -6.28 3.10
CA ALA A 3 23.00 -6.97 4.34
C ALA A 3 22.89 -6.08 5.60
N PRO A 4 23.28 -4.79 5.60
CA PRO A 4 23.09 -3.92 6.76
C PRO A 4 21.62 -3.64 7.11
N TRP A 5 20.70 -3.86 6.16
CA TRP A 5 19.26 -3.61 6.30
C TRP A 5 18.46 -4.87 6.64
N LEU A 6 19.12 -6.03 6.73
CA LEU A 6 18.46 -7.28 7.07
C LEU A 6 18.26 -7.35 8.59
N TYR A 7 17.01 -7.55 9.00
CA TYR A 7 16.67 -7.83 10.38
C TYR A 7 17.36 -9.12 10.85
N GLN A 8 18.20 -9.01 11.88
CA GLN A 8 18.98 -10.12 12.44
C GLN A 8 18.32 -10.78 13.66
N GLY A 9 17.17 -10.27 14.11
CA GLY A 9 16.44 -10.79 15.26
C GLY A 9 15.48 -11.92 14.91
N THR A 10 14.76 -12.41 15.92
CA THR A 10 13.70 -13.40 15.73
C THR A 10 12.39 -12.71 15.37
N SER A 11 11.87 -13.00 14.17
CA SER A 11 10.52 -12.56 13.80
C SER A 11 9.48 -13.20 14.71
N ARG A 12 8.49 -12.42 15.14
CA ARG A 12 7.33 -12.91 15.88
C ARG A 12 6.06 -12.62 15.08
N GLY A 13 5.09 -13.53 15.18
CA GLY A 13 3.75 -13.26 14.71
C GLY A 13 3.15 -12.06 15.45
N VAL A 14 2.33 -11.30 14.74
CA VAL A 14 1.45 -10.29 15.32
C VAL A 14 0.02 -10.79 15.20
N GLU A 15 -0.82 -10.40 16.16
CA GLU A 15 -2.25 -10.70 16.06
C GLU A 15 -2.84 -10.01 14.82
N PRO A 16 -3.73 -10.68 14.07
CA PRO A 16 -4.43 -10.07 12.95
C PRO A 16 -5.21 -8.83 13.39
N ILE A 17 -5.19 -7.79 12.56
CA ILE A 17 -5.85 -6.51 12.84
C ILE A 17 -6.97 -6.17 11.84
N ASP A 18 -7.44 -7.18 11.11
CA ASP A 18 -8.43 -7.03 10.03
C ASP A 18 -9.71 -6.33 10.51
N GLY A 19 -10.16 -6.63 11.73
CA GLY A 19 -11.33 -5.97 12.33
C GLY A 19 -11.11 -4.48 12.59
N GLN A 20 -9.89 -4.08 12.98
CA GLN A 20 -9.52 -2.69 13.18
C GLN A 20 -9.38 -1.95 11.84
N ILE A 21 -8.86 -2.62 10.81
CA ILE A 21 -8.77 -2.07 9.45
C ILE A 21 -10.18 -1.86 8.88
N ALA A 22 -11.05 -2.86 8.98
CA ALA A 22 -12.43 -2.78 8.49
C ALA A 22 -13.28 -1.72 9.23
N ALA A 23 -12.86 -1.30 10.42
CA ALA A 23 -13.51 -0.26 11.21
C ALA A 23 -13.02 1.18 10.89
N LEU A 24 -12.16 1.37 9.89
CA LEU A 24 -11.72 2.71 9.49
C LEU A 24 -12.87 3.48 8.83
N ASP A 25 -13.28 4.57 9.47
CA ASP A 25 -14.33 5.49 8.96
C ASP A 25 -13.77 6.64 8.09
N LEU A 26 -12.47 6.62 7.79
CA LEU A 26 -11.79 7.64 6.98
C LEU A 26 -11.69 7.20 5.52
N PRO A 27 -11.64 8.13 4.56
CA PRO A 27 -11.22 7.82 3.20
C PRO A 27 -9.83 7.20 3.20
N VAL A 28 -9.64 6.10 2.47
CA VAL A 28 -8.34 5.40 2.34
C VAL A 28 -7.93 5.36 0.88
N LEU A 29 -6.66 5.73 0.62
CA LEU A 29 -5.97 5.49 -0.63
C LEU A 29 -4.78 4.56 -0.36
N PHE A 30 -4.64 3.52 -1.17
CA PHE A 30 -3.43 2.70 -1.22
C PHE A 30 -3.05 2.42 -2.68
N TYR A 31 -1.76 2.20 -2.91
CA TYR A 31 -1.23 1.93 -4.24
C TYR A 31 -0.05 0.96 -4.21
N ASN A 32 0.04 0.14 -5.25
CA ASN A 32 1.18 -0.73 -5.54
C ASN A 32 1.78 -0.36 -6.89
N GLY A 33 3.01 -0.80 -7.13
CA GLY A 33 3.52 -0.85 -8.49
C GLY A 33 2.91 -2.02 -9.27
N GLU A 34 2.81 -1.89 -10.58
CA GLU A 34 2.35 -2.96 -11.47
C GLU A 34 3.19 -4.24 -11.35
N HIS A 35 4.48 -4.10 -11.07
CA HIS A 35 5.47 -5.17 -10.96
C HIS A 35 5.90 -5.44 -9.51
N ASP A 36 5.06 -5.07 -8.54
CA ASP A 36 5.32 -5.34 -7.12
C ASP A 36 5.38 -6.85 -6.83
N LEU A 37 5.92 -7.24 -5.67
CA LEU A 37 6.04 -8.65 -5.33
C LEU A 37 4.64 -9.27 -5.11
N PRO A 38 4.45 -10.56 -5.46
CA PRO A 38 3.15 -11.23 -5.34
C PRO A 38 2.52 -11.12 -3.95
N ASP A 39 3.31 -11.18 -2.88
CA ASP A 39 2.82 -11.06 -1.50
C ASP A 39 2.22 -9.67 -1.21
N PHE A 40 2.78 -8.61 -1.80
CA PHE A 40 2.24 -7.25 -1.66
C PHE A 40 0.97 -7.04 -2.48
N ILE A 41 0.88 -7.67 -3.66
CA ILE A 41 -0.35 -7.69 -4.45
C ILE A 41 -1.45 -8.44 -3.70
N ALA A 42 -1.15 -9.61 -3.12
CA ALA A 42 -2.11 -10.38 -2.32
C ALA A 42 -2.57 -9.61 -1.07
N ALA A 43 -1.67 -8.87 -0.42
CA ALA A 43 -2.04 -8.00 0.70
C ALA A 43 -2.98 -6.87 0.28
N ALA A 44 -2.74 -6.27 -0.89
CA ALA A 44 -3.61 -5.23 -1.45
C ALA A 44 -4.99 -5.77 -1.85
N ASP A 45 -5.04 -6.98 -2.42
CA ASP A 45 -6.30 -7.69 -2.71
C ASP A 45 -7.10 -7.92 -1.40
N HIS A 46 -6.41 -8.37 -0.34
CA HIS A 46 -7.03 -8.56 0.97
C HIS A 46 -7.58 -7.25 1.55
N LEU A 47 -6.80 -6.16 1.49
CA LEU A 47 -7.21 -4.83 1.94
C LEU A 47 -8.45 -4.33 1.20
N GLU A 48 -8.56 -4.60 -0.10
CA GLU A 48 -9.74 -4.24 -0.90
C GLU A 48 -11.01 -4.95 -0.41
N THR A 49 -10.91 -6.17 0.13
CA THR A 49 -12.04 -6.87 0.77
C THR A 49 -12.44 -6.26 2.12
N LEU A 50 -11.46 -5.75 2.89
CA LEU A 50 -11.68 -5.15 4.21
C LEU A 50 -12.18 -3.71 4.12
N LEU A 51 -11.78 -2.99 3.07
CA LEU A 51 -12.03 -1.57 2.87
C LEU A 51 -12.76 -1.33 1.55
N PRO A 52 -14.05 -1.68 1.43
CA PRO A 52 -14.79 -1.59 0.17
C PRO A 52 -14.99 -0.16 -0.34
N LYS A 53 -14.71 0.85 0.48
CA LYS A 53 -14.75 2.27 0.12
C LYS A 53 -13.38 2.87 -0.20
N ALA A 54 -12.30 2.10 -0.02
CA ALA A 54 -10.97 2.58 -0.32
C ALA A 54 -10.77 2.73 -1.83
N ARG A 55 -9.88 3.65 -2.19
CA ARG A 55 -9.37 3.77 -3.55
C ARG A 55 -8.07 2.98 -3.63
N ARG A 56 -8.06 1.96 -4.48
CA ARG A 56 -6.84 1.28 -4.90
C ARG A 56 -6.32 1.90 -6.20
N ALA A 57 -5.02 2.07 -6.33
CA ALA A 57 -4.37 2.42 -7.57
C ALA A 57 -3.20 1.47 -7.88
N VAL A 58 -2.90 1.31 -9.16
CA VAL A 58 -1.69 0.62 -9.64
C VAL A 58 -0.86 1.64 -10.40
N ILE A 59 0.40 1.78 -10.01
CA ILE A 59 1.34 2.68 -10.68
C ILE A 59 2.01 1.87 -11.80
N ALA A 60 1.70 2.26 -13.04
CA ALA A 60 2.20 1.61 -14.24
C ALA A 60 3.73 1.56 -14.24
N ASP A 61 4.28 0.44 -14.72
CA ASP A 61 5.72 0.16 -14.82
C ASP A 61 6.51 0.11 -13.50
N ALA A 62 5.91 0.49 -12.36
CA ALA A 62 6.57 0.54 -11.05
C ALA A 62 6.72 -0.83 -10.38
N GLY A 63 7.77 -0.97 -9.58
CA GLY A 63 7.99 -2.10 -8.67
C GLY A 63 7.59 -1.78 -7.23
N GLY A 64 8.38 -2.26 -6.28
CA GLY A 64 8.07 -2.13 -4.84
C GLY A 64 8.26 -0.72 -4.25
N PHE A 65 8.71 0.27 -5.04
CA PHE A 65 8.90 1.63 -4.56
C PHE A 65 8.29 2.68 -5.51
N PRO A 66 6.96 2.65 -5.76
CA PRO A 66 6.36 3.48 -6.80
C PRO A 66 6.57 4.99 -6.60
N ALA A 67 6.56 5.45 -5.35
CA ALA A 67 6.79 6.85 -5.01
C ALA A 67 8.23 7.34 -5.31
N TRP A 68 9.19 6.42 -5.44
CA TRP A 68 10.57 6.74 -5.81
C TRP A 68 10.82 6.53 -7.30
N GLU A 69 10.20 5.51 -7.89
CA GLU A 69 10.36 5.17 -9.30
C GLU A 69 9.60 6.15 -10.20
N PHE A 70 8.38 6.54 -9.80
CA PHE A 70 7.47 7.40 -10.56
C PHE A 70 6.84 8.46 -9.64
N PRO A 71 7.62 9.44 -9.15
CA PRO A 71 7.14 10.41 -8.17
C PRO A 71 6.05 11.33 -8.72
N GLU A 72 6.10 11.76 -9.99
CA GLU A 72 5.09 12.67 -10.55
C GLU A 72 3.69 12.04 -10.61
N PRO A 73 3.50 10.83 -11.18
CA PRO A 73 2.21 10.15 -11.13
C PRO A 73 1.69 9.90 -9.72
N VAL A 74 2.56 9.48 -8.79
CA VAL A 74 2.17 9.22 -7.40
C VAL A 74 1.77 10.51 -6.68
N ASN A 75 2.53 11.59 -6.84
CA ASN A 75 2.24 12.88 -6.22
C ASN A 75 0.90 13.44 -6.72
N ALA A 76 0.62 13.34 -8.03
CA ALA A 76 -0.65 13.75 -8.60
C ALA A 76 -1.81 12.94 -8.01
N LEU A 77 -1.69 11.60 -7.98
CA LEU A 77 -2.69 10.71 -7.38
C LEU A 77 -3.00 11.06 -5.92
N VAL A 78 -1.96 11.29 -5.12
CA VAL A 78 -2.10 11.63 -3.69
C VAL A 78 -2.73 13.01 -3.54
N ALA A 79 -2.28 14.02 -4.29
CA ALA A 79 -2.85 15.37 -4.24
C ALA A 79 -4.33 15.39 -4.64
N ASP A 80 -4.70 14.65 -5.68
CA ASP A 80 -6.09 14.49 -6.13
C ASP A 80 -6.95 13.86 -5.04
N PHE A 81 -6.44 12.79 -4.41
CA PHE A 81 -7.15 12.12 -3.33
C PHE A 81 -7.37 13.04 -2.12
N LEU A 82 -6.33 13.77 -1.71
CA LEU A 82 -6.44 14.71 -0.60
C LEU A 82 -7.44 15.82 -0.91
N THR A 83 -7.36 16.43 -2.09
CA THR A 83 -8.25 17.53 -2.49
C THR A 83 -9.72 17.10 -2.59
N ALA A 84 -9.98 15.86 -3.02
CA ALA A 84 -11.33 15.31 -3.12
C ALA A 84 -11.97 14.94 -1.77
N ASN A 85 -11.17 14.88 -0.69
CA ASN A 85 -11.60 14.45 0.64
C ASN A 85 -11.29 15.50 1.73
N CYS A 86 -11.04 16.76 1.32
CA CYS A 86 -10.95 17.93 2.19
C CYS A 86 -12.32 18.55 2.47
#